data_AF-A0A3A2Z2Y5-F1
#
_entry.id   AF-A0A3A2Z2Y5-F1
#
_cell.length_a   1.000
_cell.length_b   1.000
_cell.length_c   1.000
_cell.angle_alpha   90.00
_cell.angle_beta   90.00
_cell.angle_gamma   90.00
#
_symmetry.space_group_name_H-M   'P 1'
#
loop_
_entity.id
_entity.type
_entity.pdbx_description
1 polymer ?
#
loop_
_entity_poly.entity_id
_entity_poly.type
_entity_poly.pdbx_seq_one_letter_code
_entity_poly.pdbx_strand_id
1 'polypeptide(L)'
;LGDEGEKEDENEGDGEEQNEDEEDDFFVPITKAEYDSLIGEVYNLLVKSLLKCRCYRDAYDFCARGIELFHSLKQDDSILQDALGNIKKVYTSRREKLDLSPSEEKKDDNGVDPRLLPAQGVARRVLYPWNDHEPDRKASETLELLNEILKDVAPKCEVKAVALPALHGTAGPHGINGGAKGQEGEVSIQLGLFAKEDIAPNEILLRETSLLTATNRLHDDLCDACNSPLPDLSSPNPPVPCSDCEDTIFCSQECHDQAQEIYHGAICGMEGLASIGRDIPDPKDKADYLYLLLLGRALAMAATQEMHPLDLPEVKYIWGDFCDFDLDPEPEEAGEKDDSATLPFSFHLTILQPIRLLEEMGLDPYATLPTYDTWILNTLYAKFRGTASGRLSTWDGGPELCAVHPLWCLANHSCDPNVRWEWGGEITFRARGVEERAVWRRKGANGQVEERKAEKEGIRMGEEILNHYCDVDLS
;
A
#
# COMPACT_ATOMS: atom_id res chain seq x y z
N LEU A 1 -26.12 8.93 75.17
CA LEU A 1 -27.50 9.42 75.30
C LEU A 1 -27.70 10.35 74.11
N GLY A 2 -27.88 9.81 72.90
CA GLY A 2 -29.08 9.11 72.41
C GLY A 2 -29.71 10.09 71.40
N ASP A 3 -29.62 9.79 70.11
CA ASP A 3 -30.68 9.15 69.27
C ASP A 3 -31.45 10.25 68.53
N GLU A 4 -31.26 10.36 67.21
CA GLU A 4 -32.10 9.76 66.13
C GLU A 4 -33.23 10.70 65.69
N GLY A 5 -33.44 10.78 64.37
CA GLY A 5 -34.54 11.52 63.77
C GLY A 5 -34.32 11.90 62.30
N GLU A 6 -34.33 10.89 61.43
CA GLU A 6 -34.53 11.01 59.98
C GLU A 6 -35.85 11.71 59.64
N LYS A 7 -35.86 12.44 58.50
CA LYS A 7 -37.06 12.61 57.67
C LYS A 7 -36.68 12.64 56.19
N GLU A 8 -37.42 11.83 55.46
CA GLU A 8 -37.48 11.59 54.03
C GLU A 8 -37.83 12.85 53.23
N ASP A 9 -37.38 12.89 51.97
CA ASP A 9 -38.24 13.31 50.86
C ASP A 9 -37.82 12.52 49.60
N GLU A 10 -38.80 11.79 49.08
CA GLU A 10 -38.78 10.96 47.88
C GLU A 10 -38.70 11.84 46.62
N ASN A 11 -37.95 11.40 45.61
CA ASN A 11 -38.23 11.79 44.24
C ASN A 11 -37.83 10.64 43.30
N GLU A 12 -38.83 9.81 42.97
CA GLU A 12 -38.81 8.86 41.86
C GLU A 12 -38.97 9.65 40.55
N GLY A 13 -38.16 9.29 39.54
CA GLY A 13 -38.24 9.86 38.20
C GLY A 13 -37.41 9.05 37.23
N ASP A 14 -38.03 7.99 36.70
CA ASP A 14 -37.71 7.15 35.54
C ASP A 14 -36.31 7.30 34.92
N GLY A 15 -35.47 6.29 35.17
CA GLY A 15 -34.37 5.94 34.29
C GLY A 15 -34.90 5.17 33.09
N GLU A 16 -34.96 5.84 31.94
CA GLU A 16 -34.98 5.14 30.65
C GLU A 16 -33.59 4.53 30.45
N GLU A 17 -33.44 3.27 30.86
CA GLU A 17 -32.40 2.38 30.35
C GLU A 17 -32.60 2.28 28.83
N GLN A 18 -31.85 3.09 28.08
CA GLN A 18 -31.70 2.89 26.65
C GLN A 18 -31.00 1.54 26.48
N ASN A 19 -31.74 0.57 25.94
CA ASN A 19 -31.21 -0.73 25.57
C ASN A 19 -30.04 -0.52 24.59
N GLU A 20 -28.83 -0.83 25.05
CA GLU A 20 -27.61 -0.97 24.24
C GLU A 20 -27.63 -2.27 23.40
N ASP A 21 -28.78 -2.93 23.26
CA ASP A 21 -28.90 -4.29 22.72
C ASP A 21 -29.14 -4.34 21.19
N GLU A 22 -29.14 -3.22 20.46
CA GLU A 22 -29.39 -3.23 19.00
C GLU A 22 -28.12 -3.51 18.15
N GLU A 23 -26.92 -3.56 18.75
CA GLU A 23 -25.67 -3.89 18.03
C GLU A 23 -25.33 -5.39 17.99
N ASP A 24 -26.02 -6.23 18.78
CA ASP A 24 -25.68 -7.65 18.98
C ASP A 24 -26.32 -8.62 17.97
N ASP A 25 -27.18 -8.14 17.05
CA ASP A 25 -27.92 -8.98 16.10
C ASP A 25 -27.03 -9.65 15.02
N PHE A 26 -25.75 -9.26 14.92
CA PHE A 26 -24.80 -9.81 13.94
C PHE A 26 -23.95 -10.97 14.48
N PHE A 27 -23.86 -11.16 15.80
CA PHE A 27 -22.98 -12.16 16.38
C PHE A 27 -23.77 -13.36 16.91
N VAL A 28 -23.39 -14.56 16.45
CA VAL A 28 -23.93 -15.80 17.01
C VAL A 28 -23.12 -16.14 18.25
N PRO A 29 -23.71 -16.12 19.47
CA PRO A 29 -22.98 -16.44 20.67
C PRO A 29 -22.54 -17.90 20.64
N ILE A 30 -21.25 -18.13 20.88
CA ILE A 30 -20.68 -19.48 21.01
C ILE A 30 -20.49 -19.85 22.48
N THR A 31 -20.67 -21.13 22.79
CA THR A 31 -20.42 -21.66 24.13
C THR A 31 -18.91 -21.71 24.41
N LYS A 32 -18.55 -21.72 25.70
CA LYS A 32 -17.16 -21.92 26.12
C LYS A 32 -16.55 -23.22 25.59
N ALA A 33 -17.35 -24.28 25.51
CA ALA A 33 -16.92 -25.56 24.97
C ALA A 33 -16.62 -25.48 23.46
N GLU A 34 -17.45 -24.77 22.69
CA GLU A 34 -17.20 -24.52 21.26
C GLU A 34 -15.92 -23.68 21.08
N TYR A 35 -15.77 -22.59 21.84
CA TYR A 35 -14.55 -21.78 21.84
C TYR A 35 -13.31 -22.63 22.14
N ASP A 36 -13.30 -23.39 23.24
CA ASP A 36 -12.16 -24.21 23.65
C ASP A 36 -11.83 -25.32 22.63
N SER A 37 -12.82 -25.77 21.86
CA SER A 37 -12.63 -26.75 20.78
C SER A 37 -12.00 -26.16 19.51
N LEU A 38 -12.21 -24.86 19.24
CA LEU A 38 -11.77 -24.20 18.01
C LEU A 38 -10.48 -23.41 18.19
N ILE A 39 -10.30 -22.77 19.35
CA ILE A 39 -9.22 -21.80 19.58
C ILE A 39 -7.83 -22.40 19.33
N GLY A 40 -7.64 -23.69 19.63
CA GLY A 40 -6.37 -24.36 19.40
C GLY A 40 -6.00 -24.43 17.91
N GLU A 41 -6.95 -24.81 17.07
CA GLU A 41 -6.77 -24.86 15.61
C GLU A 41 -6.52 -23.47 15.04
N VAL A 42 -7.16 -22.43 15.59
CA VAL A 42 -6.94 -21.02 15.20
C VAL A 42 -5.50 -20.59 15.48
N TYR A 43 -4.96 -20.86 16.68
CA TYR A 43 -3.55 -20.56 16.99
C TYR A 43 -2.59 -21.32 16.07
N ASN A 44 -2.85 -22.61 15.84
CA ASN A 44 -2.05 -23.42 14.93
C ASN A 44 -2.03 -22.85 13.51
N LEU A 45 -3.19 -22.44 12.98
CA LEU A 45 -3.31 -21.84 11.66
C LEU A 45 -2.60 -20.48 11.58
N LEU A 46 -2.85 -19.61 12.55
CA LEU A 46 -2.26 -18.27 12.62
C LEU A 46 -0.73 -18.34 12.66
N VAL A 47 -0.16 -19.13 13.56
CA VAL A 47 1.30 -19.26 13.71
C VAL A 47 1.93 -19.83 12.43
N LYS A 48 1.32 -20.85 11.82
CA LYS A 48 1.79 -21.41 10.54
C LYS A 48 1.77 -20.36 9.43
N SER A 49 0.70 -19.58 9.32
CA SER A 49 0.57 -18.53 8.30
C SER A 49 1.60 -17.42 8.51
N LEU A 50 1.80 -16.95 9.74
CA LEU A 50 2.81 -15.93 10.06
C LEU A 50 4.23 -16.41 9.75
N LEU A 51 4.54 -17.69 9.98
CA LEU A 51 5.82 -18.28 9.60
C LEU A 51 6.02 -18.32 8.08
N LYS A 52 4.98 -18.67 7.31
CA LYS A 52 5.04 -18.64 5.84
C LYS A 52 5.27 -17.23 5.31
N CYS A 53 4.61 -16.24 5.90
CA CYS A 53 4.82 -14.83 5.59
C CYS A 53 6.09 -14.25 6.22
N ARG A 54 6.91 -15.04 6.93
CA ARG A 54 8.15 -14.61 7.60
C ARG A 54 7.98 -13.49 8.66
N CYS A 55 6.79 -13.35 9.21
CA CYS A 55 6.48 -12.44 10.33
C CYS A 55 6.88 -13.08 11.67
N TYR A 56 8.18 -13.29 11.86
CA TYR A 56 8.67 -14.13 12.96
C TYR A 56 8.42 -13.54 14.34
N ARG A 57 8.40 -12.21 14.49
CA ARG A 57 8.09 -11.58 15.79
C ARG A 57 6.65 -11.87 16.21
N ASP A 58 5.67 -11.59 15.36
CA ASP A 58 4.27 -11.91 15.65
C ASP A 58 4.06 -13.42 15.81
N ALA A 59 4.68 -14.24 14.93
CA ALA A 59 4.60 -15.69 15.04
C ALA A 59 5.10 -16.18 16.40
N TYR A 60 6.17 -15.59 16.93
CA TYR A 60 6.72 -15.90 18.24
C TYR A 60 5.74 -15.56 19.37
N ASP A 61 5.20 -14.34 19.36
CA ASP A 61 4.30 -13.86 20.41
C ASP A 61 3.02 -14.71 20.46
N PHE A 62 2.41 -15.01 19.30
CA PHE A 62 1.24 -15.89 19.24
C PHE A 62 1.58 -17.35 19.55
N CYS A 63 2.76 -17.82 19.19
CA CYS A 63 3.19 -19.18 19.50
C CYS A 63 3.37 -19.39 21.01
N ALA A 64 4.01 -18.44 21.71
CA ALA A 64 4.19 -18.51 23.16
C ALA A 64 2.84 -18.51 23.89
N ARG A 65 1.94 -17.60 23.53
CA ARG A 65 0.56 -17.54 24.05
C ARG A 65 -0.23 -18.82 23.77
N GLY A 66 -0.08 -19.37 22.56
CA GLY A 66 -0.73 -20.61 22.15
C GLY A 66 -0.27 -21.80 22.99
N ILE A 67 1.03 -21.96 23.23
CA ILE A 67 1.57 -23.04 24.06
C ILE A 67 1.00 -22.98 25.49
N GLU A 68 0.99 -21.79 26.10
CA GLU A 68 0.39 -21.59 27.43
C GLU A 68 -1.09 -21.98 27.46
N LEU A 69 -1.86 -21.56 26.45
CA LEU A 69 -3.27 -21.92 26.31
C LEU A 69 -3.46 -23.44 26.16
N PHE A 70 -2.70 -24.09 25.29
CA PHE A 70 -2.80 -25.53 25.08
C PHE A 70 -2.47 -26.33 26.33
N HIS A 71 -1.44 -25.93 27.09
CA HIS A 71 -1.15 -26.52 28.39
C HIS A 71 -2.33 -26.40 29.36
N SER A 72 -2.99 -25.24 29.41
CA SER A 72 -4.16 -25.02 30.27
C SER A 72 -5.36 -25.88 29.86
N LEU A 73 -5.56 -26.07 28.55
CA LEU A 73 -6.63 -26.88 27.97
C LEU A 73 -6.27 -28.38 27.86
N LYS A 74 -5.05 -28.77 28.22
CA LYS A 74 -4.50 -30.14 28.07
C LYS A 74 -4.60 -30.66 26.64
N GLN A 75 -4.38 -29.78 25.67
CA GLN A 75 -4.32 -30.09 24.24
C GLN A 75 -2.87 -30.36 23.79
N ASP A 76 -2.70 -31.04 22.66
CA ASP A 76 -1.38 -31.32 22.08
C ASP A 76 -0.81 -30.07 21.40
N ASP A 77 0.30 -29.56 21.91
CA ASP A 77 0.97 -28.35 21.43
C ASP A 77 2.16 -28.65 20.49
N SER A 78 2.31 -29.90 20.04
CA SER A 78 3.41 -30.37 19.18
C SER A 78 3.69 -29.46 17.98
N ILE A 79 2.64 -28.99 17.31
CA ILE A 79 2.72 -28.07 16.16
C ILE A 79 3.34 -26.72 16.55
N LEU A 80 2.95 -26.17 17.70
CA LEU A 80 3.47 -24.90 18.20
C LEU A 80 4.91 -25.06 18.70
N GLN A 81 5.25 -26.18 19.32
CA GLN A 81 6.63 -26.49 19.72
C GLN A 81 7.56 -26.59 18.50
N ASP A 82 7.11 -27.23 17.42
CA ASP A 82 7.84 -27.29 16.15
C ASP A 82 8.02 -25.90 15.53
N ALA A 83 6.96 -25.09 15.54
CA ALA A 83 7.00 -23.69 15.10
C ALA A 83 8.01 -22.86 15.92
N LEU A 84 7.98 -22.96 17.24
CA LEU A 84 8.92 -22.31 18.16
C LEU A 84 10.37 -22.75 17.87
N GLY A 85 10.59 -24.04 17.59
CA GLY A 85 11.87 -24.58 17.16
C GLY A 85 12.39 -23.91 15.88
N ASN A 86 11.53 -23.69 14.88
CA ASN A 86 11.88 -23.00 13.65
C ASN A 86 12.21 -21.52 13.89
N ILE A 87 11.44 -20.83 14.73
CA ILE A 87 11.70 -19.44 15.13
C ILE A 87 13.06 -19.31 15.82
N LYS A 88 13.39 -20.24 16.73
CA LYS A 88 14.70 -20.27 17.43
C LYS A 88 15.87 -20.42 16.46
N LYS A 89 15.73 -21.19 15.37
CA LYS A 89 16.75 -21.31 14.32
C LYS A 89 16.97 -19.97 13.61
N VAL A 90 15.88 -19.28 13.25
CA VAL A 90 15.94 -17.95 12.61
C VAL A 90 16.59 -16.92 13.54
N TYR A 91 16.19 -16.88 14.81
CA TYR A 91 16.80 -16.05 15.84
C TYR A 91 18.32 -16.28 15.93
N THR A 92 18.74 -17.55 16.03
CA THR A 92 20.16 -17.91 16.15
C THR A 92 20.96 -17.47 14.92
N SER A 93 20.46 -17.74 13.70
CA SER A 93 21.12 -17.30 12.47
C SER A 93 21.26 -15.78 12.37
N ARG A 94 20.24 -15.04 12.81
CA ARG A 94 20.26 -13.56 12.77
C ARG A 94 21.20 -12.97 13.80
N ARG A 95 21.24 -13.56 15.00
CA ARG A 95 22.18 -13.22 16.06
C ARG A 95 23.64 -13.37 15.60
N GLU A 96 23.96 -14.47 14.92
CA GLU A 96 25.28 -14.72 14.33
C GLU A 96 25.65 -13.68 13.26
N LYS A 97 24.68 -13.25 12.43
CA LYS A 97 24.91 -12.23 11.40
C LYS A 97 25.14 -10.83 11.96
N LEU A 98 24.56 -10.52 13.12
CA LEU A 98 24.65 -9.19 13.74
C LEU A 98 25.85 -9.06 14.69
N ASP A 99 26.62 -10.14 14.91
CA ASP A 99 27.79 -10.19 15.81
C ASP A 99 27.52 -9.57 17.20
N LEU A 100 26.32 -9.81 17.74
CA LEU A 100 25.88 -9.20 19.00
C LEU A 100 26.51 -9.88 20.21
N SER A 101 26.90 -9.08 21.20
CA SER A 101 27.41 -9.59 22.46
C SER A 101 26.28 -10.16 23.34
N PRO A 102 26.51 -11.20 24.15
CA PRO A 102 25.49 -11.76 25.05
C PRO A 102 24.90 -10.76 26.06
N SER A 103 25.61 -9.65 26.34
CA SER A 103 25.19 -8.60 27.26
C SER A 103 24.11 -7.66 26.70
N GLU A 104 23.89 -7.66 25.38
CA GLU A 104 22.92 -6.77 24.72
C GLU A 104 21.53 -7.41 24.55
N GLU A 105 21.44 -8.73 24.79
CA GLU A 105 20.24 -9.54 24.61
C GLU A 105 19.33 -9.47 25.85
N LYS A 106 18.04 -9.22 25.63
CA LYS A 106 16.99 -9.36 26.65
C LYS A 106 16.15 -10.57 26.32
N LYS A 107 16.67 -11.75 26.69
CA LYS A 107 15.98 -13.02 26.48
C LYS A 107 14.85 -13.20 27.48
N ASP A 108 13.76 -13.77 27.00
CA ASP A 108 12.66 -14.26 27.84
C ASP A 108 12.87 -15.74 28.24
N ASP A 109 11.83 -16.33 28.83
CA ASP A 109 11.82 -17.71 29.34
C ASP A 109 12.04 -18.77 28.26
N ASN A 110 11.76 -18.44 26.99
CA ASN A 110 12.05 -19.33 25.86
C ASN A 110 13.47 -19.16 25.32
N GLY A 111 14.26 -18.24 25.88
CA GLY A 111 15.64 -17.97 25.47
C GLY A 111 15.76 -17.12 24.20
N VAL A 112 14.70 -16.40 23.82
CA VAL A 112 14.63 -15.57 22.62
C VAL A 112 14.53 -14.10 23.02
N ASP A 113 15.16 -13.20 22.27
CA ASP A 113 14.90 -11.75 22.36
C ASP A 113 14.03 -11.34 21.16
N PRO A 114 12.71 -11.12 21.34
CA PRO A 114 11.77 -10.86 20.24
C PRO A 114 12.12 -9.62 19.39
N ARG A 115 12.88 -8.68 19.96
CA ARG A 115 13.31 -7.46 19.26
C ARG A 115 14.27 -7.77 18.11
N LEU A 116 15.02 -8.88 18.22
CA LEU A 116 15.94 -9.33 17.17
C LEU A 116 15.23 -10.08 16.06
N LEU A 117 13.99 -10.56 16.27
CA LEU A 117 13.20 -11.19 15.23
C LEU A 117 12.67 -10.15 14.22
N PRO A 118 12.62 -10.50 12.92
CA PRO A 118 11.94 -9.69 11.92
C PRO A 118 10.46 -9.50 12.26
N ALA A 119 10.01 -8.24 12.32
CA ALA A 119 8.59 -7.90 12.41
C ALA A 119 7.92 -7.88 11.04
N GLN A 120 8.63 -7.40 10.02
CA GLN A 120 8.19 -7.45 8.64
C GLN A 120 8.73 -8.69 7.94
N GLY A 121 7.84 -9.37 7.24
CA GLY A 121 8.16 -10.44 6.33
C GLY A 121 7.74 -10.09 4.91
N VAL A 122 7.36 -11.10 4.13
CA VAL A 122 7.02 -10.94 2.71
C VAL A 122 5.87 -11.86 2.31
N ALA A 123 5.10 -11.41 1.33
CA ALA A 123 4.11 -12.17 0.60
C ALA A 123 4.44 -12.13 -0.91
N ARG A 124 3.85 -13.06 -1.66
CA ARG A 124 3.97 -13.07 -3.13
C ARG A 124 3.13 -11.96 -3.75
N ARG A 125 3.62 -11.38 -4.84
CA ARG A 125 2.83 -10.51 -5.72
C ARG A 125 2.23 -11.35 -6.83
N VAL A 126 1.09 -11.98 -6.57
CA VAL A 126 0.48 -12.92 -7.52
C VAL A 126 -0.81 -12.37 -8.09
N LEU A 127 -1.07 -12.67 -9.35
CA LEU A 127 -2.41 -12.55 -9.89
C LEU A 127 -3.22 -13.76 -9.42
N TYR A 128 -4.13 -13.54 -8.47
CA TYR A 128 -4.96 -14.61 -7.94
C TYR A 128 -5.82 -15.23 -9.07
N PRO A 129 -5.86 -16.57 -9.21
CA PRO A 129 -6.60 -17.23 -10.31
C PRO A 129 -8.11 -16.94 -10.33
N TRP A 130 -8.67 -16.52 -9.21
CA TRP A 130 -10.07 -16.15 -9.04
C TRP A 130 -10.30 -14.62 -9.10
N ASN A 131 -9.27 -13.82 -9.38
CA ASN A 131 -9.43 -12.38 -9.57
C ASN A 131 -9.96 -12.11 -10.99
N ASP A 132 -11.25 -11.84 -11.11
CA ASP A 132 -11.95 -11.48 -12.34
C ASP A 132 -12.01 -9.96 -12.58
N HIS A 133 -11.44 -9.15 -11.68
CA HIS A 133 -11.40 -7.69 -11.78
C HIS A 133 -10.14 -7.16 -12.49
N GLU A 134 -9.04 -7.92 -12.50
CA GLU A 134 -7.81 -7.47 -13.16
C GLU A 134 -7.97 -7.45 -14.69
N PRO A 135 -7.81 -6.29 -15.36
CA PRO A 135 -8.00 -6.20 -16.80
C PRO A 135 -6.79 -6.74 -17.57
N ASP A 136 -7.04 -7.19 -18.80
CA ASP A 136 -5.95 -7.24 -19.78
C ASP A 136 -5.58 -5.80 -20.18
N ARG A 137 -4.54 -5.28 -19.54
CA ARG A 137 -4.00 -3.92 -19.78
C ARG A 137 -3.55 -3.70 -21.22
N LYS A 138 -3.29 -4.78 -21.97
CA LYS A 138 -2.74 -4.76 -23.33
C LYS A 138 -3.83 -4.96 -24.40
N ALA A 139 -5.05 -5.28 -23.99
CA ALA A 139 -6.19 -5.40 -24.89
C ALA A 139 -6.44 -4.08 -25.62
N SER A 140 -6.93 -4.18 -26.87
CA SER A 140 -7.15 -3.00 -27.71
C SER A 140 -8.20 -2.08 -27.11
N GLU A 141 -9.25 -2.64 -26.53
CA GLU A 141 -10.33 -1.92 -25.85
C GLU A 141 -9.81 -1.16 -24.62
N THR A 142 -8.89 -1.76 -23.86
CA THR A 142 -8.24 -1.08 -22.71
C THR A 142 -7.37 0.08 -23.18
N LEU A 143 -6.60 -0.12 -24.25
CA LEU A 143 -5.77 0.96 -24.83
C LEU A 143 -6.63 2.09 -25.39
N GLU A 144 -7.73 1.79 -26.07
CA GLU A 144 -8.68 2.78 -26.56
C GLU A 144 -9.28 3.58 -25.41
N LEU A 145 -9.77 2.91 -24.36
CA LEU A 145 -10.31 3.55 -23.16
C LEU A 145 -9.28 4.48 -22.50
N LEU A 146 -8.06 3.99 -22.24
CA LEU A 146 -7.00 4.80 -21.63
C LEU A 146 -6.64 6.01 -22.50
N ASN A 147 -6.61 5.85 -23.82
CA ASN A 147 -6.36 6.95 -24.75
C ASN A 147 -7.50 7.96 -24.80
N GLU A 148 -8.76 7.56 -24.60
CA GLU A 148 -9.88 8.48 -24.49
C GLU A 148 -9.77 9.32 -23.21
N ILE A 149 -9.54 8.70 -22.05
CA ILE A 149 -9.39 9.42 -20.76
C ILE A 149 -8.16 10.33 -20.79
N LEU A 150 -7.06 9.89 -21.42
CA LEU A 150 -5.83 10.65 -21.52
C LEU A 150 -6.00 11.99 -22.26
N LYS A 151 -7.00 12.15 -23.14
CA LYS A 151 -7.20 13.40 -23.91
C LYS A 151 -7.43 14.61 -23.02
N ASP A 152 -8.06 14.41 -21.86
CA ASP A 152 -8.42 15.50 -20.95
C ASP A 152 -7.20 15.99 -20.16
N VAL A 153 -6.26 15.09 -19.84
CA VAL A 153 -5.08 15.40 -19.01
C VAL A 153 -3.80 15.63 -19.80
N ALA A 154 -3.64 14.98 -20.96
CA ALA A 154 -2.42 14.99 -21.78
C ALA A 154 -2.77 14.87 -23.28
N PRO A 155 -3.39 15.90 -23.89
CA PRO A 155 -3.95 15.85 -25.24
C PRO A 155 -2.92 15.57 -26.34
N LYS A 156 -1.64 15.87 -26.10
CA LYS A 156 -0.52 15.60 -27.02
C LYS A 156 0.07 14.21 -26.88
N CYS A 157 -0.46 13.38 -25.99
CA CYS A 157 0.08 12.07 -25.69
C CYS A 157 -0.89 10.94 -26.08
N GLU A 158 -0.35 9.74 -26.22
CA GLU A 158 -1.09 8.49 -26.42
C GLU A 158 -0.45 7.34 -25.64
N VAL A 159 -1.27 6.40 -25.18
CA VAL A 159 -0.83 5.17 -24.52
C VAL A 159 -0.58 4.10 -25.57
N LYS A 160 0.57 3.41 -25.50
CA LYS A 160 0.91 2.27 -26.35
C LYS A 160 1.49 1.13 -25.54
N ALA A 161 1.38 -0.09 -26.07
CA ALA A 161 2.17 -1.22 -25.58
C ALA A 161 3.63 -1.10 -26.05
N VAL A 162 4.57 -1.31 -25.14
CA VAL A 162 6.02 -1.20 -25.36
C VAL A 162 6.70 -2.49 -24.93
N ALA A 163 7.57 -2.99 -25.79
CA ALA A 163 8.47 -4.10 -25.49
C ALA A 163 9.72 -3.57 -24.78
N LEU A 164 9.82 -3.79 -23.48
CA LEU A 164 11.00 -3.45 -22.68
C LEU A 164 11.86 -4.69 -22.42
N PRO A 165 13.20 -4.57 -22.34
CA PRO A 165 14.05 -5.67 -21.90
C PRO A 165 13.64 -6.12 -20.49
N ALA A 166 13.51 -7.42 -20.25
CA ALA A 166 13.32 -7.95 -18.90
C ALA A 166 14.54 -7.59 -18.04
N LEU A 167 14.34 -6.70 -17.07
CA LEU A 167 15.39 -6.28 -16.13
C LEU A 167 15.68 -7.35 -15.06
N HIS A 168 14.74 -8.27 -14.85
CA HIS A 168 14.86 -9.44 -14.00
C HIS A 168 14.59 -10.66 -14.86
N GLY A 169 15.52 -11.61 -14.92
CA GLY A 169 15.29 -12.86 -15.62
C GLY A 169 14.18 -13.61 -14.90
N THR A 170 13.01 -13.71 -15.51
CA THR A 170 12.00 -14.69 -15.11
C THR A 170 12.54 -16.04 -15.56
N ALA A 171 13.43 -16.61 -14.73
CA ALA A 171 13.85 -17.99 -14.88
C ALA A 171 12.66 -18.89 -14.55
N GLY A 172 11.76 -19.08 -15.53
CA GLY A 172 10.81 -20.18 -15.49
C GLY A 172 11.57 -21.52 -15.43
N PRO A 173 11.08 -22.56 -14.72
CA PRO A 173 11.80 -23.83 -14.54
C PRO A 173 11.99 -24.70 -15.81
N HIS A 174 11.71 -24.17 -17.01
CA HIS A 174 11.79 -24.93 -18.26
C HIS A 174 12.83 -24.38 -19.24
N GLY A 175 14.06 -24.25 -18.75
CA GLY A 175 15.24 -23.89 -19.54
C GLY A 175 16.37 -24.92 -19.50
N ILE A 176 16.10 -26.22 -19.30
CA ILE A 176 17.12 -27.25 -19.49
C ILE A 176 17.27 -27.53 -20.98
N ASN A 177 18.20 -26.84 -21.63
CA ASN A 177 19.13 -27.49 -22.57
C ASN A 177 20.36 -26.61 -22.78
N GLY A 178 21.49 -27.11 -22.31
CA GLY A 178 22.80 -26.53 -22.56
C GLY A 178 23.10 -26.44 -24.06
N GLY A 179 23.53 -25.27 -24.48
CA GLY A 179 24.00 -25.02 -25.84
C GLY A 179 24.23 -23.54 -26.04
N ALA A 180 25.48 -23.10 -25.95
CA ALA A 180 25.89 -21.75 -26.26
C ALA A 180 25.40 -21.32 -27.65
N LYS A 181 24.39 -20.44 -27.71
CA LYS A 181 24.03 -19.56 -28.85
C LYS A 181 22.95 -18.57 -28.40
N GLY A 182 23.30 -17.28 -28.37
CA GLY A 182 22.43 -16.10 -28.34
C GLY A 182 21.15 -16.17 -27.51
N GLN A 183 21.22 -15.78 -26.23
CA GLN A 183 20.02 -15.36 -25.49
C GLN A 183 19.50 -14.06 -26.12
N GLU A 184 18.46 -14.16 -26.95
CA GLU A 184 17.53 -13.05 -27.11
C GLU A 184 16.93 -12.80 -25.72
N GLY A 185 17.21 -11.63 -25.15
CA GLY A 185 16.72 -11.26 -23.83
C GLY A 185 15.20 -11.33 -23.81
N GLU A 186 14.66 -11.94 -22.75
CA GLU A 186 13.22 -11.97 -22.50
C GLU A 186 12.66 -10.54 -22.53
N VAL A 187 11.54 -10.34 -23.22
CA VAL A 187 10.93 -9.02 -23.42
C VAL A 187 9.68 -8.92 -22.56
N SER A 188 9.66 -7.96 -21.65
CA SER A 188 8.46 -7.62 -20.88
C SER A 188 7.64 -6.58 -21.65
N ILE A 189 6.40 -6.92 -21.99
CA ILE A 189 5.48 -5.96 -22.60
C ILE A 189 4.81 -5.15 -21.49
N GLN A 190 5.01 -3.84 -21.51
CA GLN A 190 4.41 -2.87 -20.59
C GLN A 190 3.61 -1.81 -21.37
N LEU A 191 2.91 -0.92 -20.66
CA LEU A 191 2.34 0.27 -21.26
C LEU A 191 3.36 1.41 -21.20
N GLY A 192 3.30 2.32 -22.16
CA GLY A 192 4.13 3.52 -22.22
C GLY A 192 3.34 4.70 -22.77
N LEU A 193 3.75 5.90 -22.40
CA LEU A 193 3.16 7.15 -22.89
C LEU A 193 4.01 7.68 -24.06
N PHE A 194 3.40 8.11 -25.16
CA PHE A 194 4.10 8.58 -26.37
C PHE A 194 3.57 9.91 -26.84
N ALA A 195 4.42 10.73 -27.46
CA ALA A 195 4.01 11.97 -28.08
C ALA A 195 3.28 11.71 -29.43
N LYS A 196 2.07 12.25 -29.59
CA LYS A 196 1.30 12.25 -30.85
C LYS A 196 1.75 13.35 -31.82
N GLU A 197 2.39 14.39 -31.29
CA GLU A 197 2.93 15.52 -32.02
C GLU A 197 4.15 16.08 -31.29
N ASP A 198 4.88 17.02 -31.91
CA ASP A 198 6.05 17.63 -31.27
C ASP A 198 5.63 18.45 -30.02
N ILE A 199 6.38 18.26 -28.93
CA ILE A 199 6.22 18.96 -27.64
C ILE A 199 7.43 19.88 -27.45
N ALA A 200 7.14 21.16 -27.22
CA ALA A 200 8.19 22.16 -27.07
C ALA A 200 8.95 22.01 -25.74
N PRO A 201 10.21 22.48 -25.66
CA PRO A 201 10.94 22.51 -24.40
C PRO A 201 10.19 23.36 -23.36
N ASN A 202 10.15 22.91 -22.11
CA ASN A 202 9.40 23.53 -21.00
C ASN A 202 7.87 23.54 -21.16
N GLU A 203 7.33 22.90 -22.18
CA GLU A 203 5.88 22.73 -22.31
C GLU A 203 5.36 21.74 -21.25
N ILE A 204 4.23 22.09 -20.62
CA ILE A 204 3.48 21.18 -19.73
C ILE A 204 2.60 20.31 -20.62
N LEU A 205 2.86 19.00 -20.61
CA LEU A 205 2.21 18.02 -21.49
C LEU A 205 1.21 17.11 -20.77
N LEU A 206 1.23 17.07 -19.44
CA LEU A 206 0.28 16.31 -18.61
C LEU A 206 -0.08 17.14 -17.38
N ARG A 207 -1.36 17.16 -17.03
CA ARG A 207 -1.91 17.68 -15.77
C ARG A 207 -2.98 16.72 -15.27
N GLU A 208 -2.71 16.05 -14.16
CA GLU A 208 -3.62 15.06 -13.59
C GLU A 208 -3.86 15.35 -12.11
N THR A 209 -5.13 15.36 -11.72
CA THR A 209 -5.57 15.46 -10.33
C THR A 209 -5.94 14.07 -9.81
N SER A 210 -5.77 13.86 -8.50
CA SER A 210 -6.20 12.62 -7.85
C SER A 210 -6.93 12.93 -6.55
N LEU A 211 -7.96 12.13 -6.26
CA LEU A 211 -8.67 12.09 -4.98
C LEU A 211 -8.26 10.86 -4.16
N LEU A 212 -7.58 9.89 -4.78
CA LEU A 212 -6.94 8.77 -4.10
C LEU A 212 -5.60 9.23 -3.54
N THR A 213 -5.68 10.05 -2.49
CA THR A 213 -4.54 10.70 -1.83
C THR A 213 -4.48 10.35 -0.35
N ALA A 214 -3.27 10.36 0.21
CA ALA A 214 -2.99 10.12 1.62
C ALA A 214 -1.82 10.99 2.10
N THR A 215 -1.96 11.52 3.32
CA THR A 215 -0.92 12.24 4.06
C THR A 215 -0.76 11.60 5.42
N ASN A 216 0.44 11.50 5.99
CA ASN A 216 0.63 11.02 7.37
C ASN A 216 0.72 12.15 8.41
N ARG A 217 0.54 13.41 7.98
CA ARG A 217 0.54 14.56 8.88
C ARG A 217 -0.82 14.75 9.52
N LEU A 218 -0.79 15.00 10.82
CA LEU A 218 -1.96 15.39 11.59
C LEU A 218 -2.04 16.93 11.61
N HIS A 219 -3.21 17.48 11.31
CA HIS A 219 -3.51 18.92 11.37
C HIS A 219 -2.65 19.81 10.47
N ASP A 220 -2.31 19.36 9.26
CA ASP A 220 -1.67 20.22 8.27
C ASP A 220 -2.72 21.08 7.54
N ASP A 221 -2.33 22.25 7.04
CA ASP A 221 -3.22 23.17 6.30
C ASP A 221 -3.42 22.66 4.86
N LEU A 222 -3.85 21.40 4.70
CA LEU A 222 -4.04 20.72 3.42
C LEU A 222 -5.51 20.39 3.18
N CYS A 223 -5.92 20.49 1.92
CA CYS A 223 -7.21 20.01 1.43
C CYS A 223 -7.33 18.51 1.62
N ASP A 224 -8.40 18.01 2.24
CA ASP A 224 -8.60 16.56 2.43
C ASP A 224 -8.69 15.80 1.10
N ALA A 225 -9.25 16.43 0.06
CA ALA A 225 -9.45 15.83 -1.27
C ALA A 225 -8.14 15.72 -2.08
N CYS A 226 -7.55 16.86 -2.42
CA CYS A 226 -6.41 16.94 -3.35
C CYS A 226 -5.05 17.12 -2.67
N ASN A 227 -5.02 17.27 -1.34
CA ASN A 227 -3.80 17.50 -0.56
C ASN A 227 -3.00 18.76 -0.95
N SER A 228 -3.65 19.71 -1.63
CA SER A 228 -3.11 21.06 -1.87
C SER A 228 -3.15 21.89 -0.59
N PRO A 229 -2.25 22.87 -0.42
CA PRO A 229 -2.39 23.87 0.64
C PRO A 229 -3.75 24.56 0.60
N LEU A 230 -4.38 24.70 1.76
CA LEU A 230 -5.63 25.45 1.91
C LEU A 230 -5.39 26.94 1.63
N PRO A 231 -6.33 27.62 0.96
CA PRO A 231 -6.26 29.07 0.79
C PRO A 231 -6.42 29.78 2.15
N ASP A 232 -5.88 30.99 2.25
CA ASP A 232 -6.07 31.84 3.43
C ASP A 232 -7.56 32.14 3.66
N LEU A 233 -8.01 32.21 4.92
CA LEU A 233 -9.40 32.54 5.29
C LEU A 233 -9.86 33.90 4.74
N SER A 234 -8.93 34.81 4.47
CA SER A 234 -9.17 36.13 3.86
C SER A 234 -9.17 36.12 2.33
N SER A 235 -8.88 34.97 1.71
CA SER A 235 -8.93 34.77 0.26
C SER A 235 -10.35 35.05 -0.28
N PRO A 236 -10.48 35.58 -1.52
CA PRO A 236 -11.77 35.67 -2.19
C PRO A 236 -12.49 34.31 -2.32
N ASN A 237 -11.71 33.24 -2.37
CA ASN A 237 -12.18 31.85 -2.33
C ASN A 237 -11.58 31.21 -1.08
N PRO A 238 -12.24 31.32 0.09
CA PRO A 238 -11.76 30.71 1.33
C PRO A 238 -11.96 29.18 1.31
N PRO A 239 -11.31 28.45 2.23
CA PRO A 239 -11.55 27.02 2.41
C PRO A 239 -13.03 26.71 2.66
N VAL A 240 -13.48 25.56 2.18
CA VAL A 240 -14.85 25.07 2.32
C VAL A 240 -14.85 23.94 3.34
N PRO A 241 -15.42 24.12 4.54
CA PRO A 241 -15.57 23.03 5.51
C PRO A 241 -16.73 22.11 5.12
N CYS A 242 -16.66 20.84 5.55
CA CYS A 242 -17.83 19.97 5.56
C CYS A 242 -18.89 20.51 6.55
N SER A 243 -20.17 20.41 6.21
CA SER A 243 -21.25 20.82 7.13
C SER A 243 -21.53 19.79 8.23
N ASP A 244 -21.17 18.54 7.98
CA ASP A 244 -21.65 17.38 8.74
C ASP A 244 -20.56 16.77 9.64
N CYS A 245 -19.30 17.22 9.53
CA CYS A 245 -18.21 16.85 10.42
C CYS A 245 -17.26 18.03 10.70
N GLU A 246 -16.57 17.98 11.84
CA GLU A 246 -15.84 19.15 12.37
C GLU A 246 -14.44 19.34 11.76
N ASP A 247 -13.80 18.27 11.28
CA ASP A 247 -12.36 18.27 10.98
C ASP A 247 -12.01 18.23 9.49
N THR A 248 -12.99 18.14 8.59
CA THR A 248 -12.71 18.01 7.15
C THR A 248 -12.87 19.34 6.42
N ILE A 249 -11.79 19.80 5.80
CA ILE A 249 -11.73 21.08 5.08
C ILE A 249 -11.20 20.86 3.66
N PHE A 250 -11.82 21.54 2.69
CA PHE A 250 -11.49 21.49 1.28
C PHE A 250 -10.96 22.85 0.79
N CYS A 251 -10.09 22.86 -0.21
CA CYS A 251 -9.55 24.11 -0.76
C CYS A 251 -10.53 24.86 -1.66
N SER A 252 -11.59 24.21 -2.15
CA SER A 252 -12.58 24.78 -3.06
C SER A 252 -13.91 24.04 -2.97
N GLN A 253 -14.97 24.65 -3.50
CA GLN A 253 -16.27 24.00 -3.63
C GLN A 253 -16.20 22.75 -4.53
N GLU A 254 -15.39 22.78 -5.57
CA GLU A 254 -15.18 21.64 -6.47
C GLU A 254 -14.57 20.44 -5.73
N CYS A 255 -13.53 20.65 -4.93
CA CYS A 255 -12.95 19.59 -4.10
C CYS A 255 -13.93 19.06 -3.05
N HIS A 256 -14.75 19.94 -2.46
CA HIS A 256 -15.81 19.54 -1.55
C HIS A 256 -16.81 18.62 -2.26
N ASP A 257 -17.40 19.08 -3.36
CA ASP A 257 -18.46 18.36 -4.07
C ASP A 257 -17.97 17.01 -4.61
N GLN A 258 -16.77 17.00 -5.20
CA GLN A 258 -16.14 15.76 -5.66
C GLN A 258 -15.87 14.80 -4.49
N ALA A 259 -15.38 15.29 -3.35
CA ALA A 259 -15.12 14.44 -2.20
C ALA A 259 -16.40 13.76 -1.71
N GLN A 260 -17.52 14.49 -1.62
CA GLN A 260 -18.81 13.94 -1.21
C GLN A 260 -19.25 12.77 -2.11
N GLU A 261 -19.09 12.92 -3.43
CA GLU A 261 -19.48 11.90 -4.40
C GLU A 261 -18.49 10.72 -4.47
N ILE A 262 -17.22 10.95 -4.14
CA ILE A 262 -16.15 10.00 -4.47
C ILE A 262 -15.69 9.18 -3.27
N TYR A 263 -15.59 9.75 -2.06
CA TYR A 263 -15.10 9.00 -0.89
C TYR A 263 -15.65 9.47 0.46
N HIS A 264 -15.99 10.74 0.60
CA HIS A 264 -16.31 11.34 1.90
C HIS A 264 -17.66 10.86 2.42
N GLY A 265 -18.62 10.56 1.53
CA GLY A 265 -19.94 10.06 1.91
C GLY A 265 -19.89 8.82 2.81
N ALA A 266 -18.95 7.90 2.58
CA ALA A 266 -18.79 6.69 3.39
C ALA A 266 -18.03 6.88 4.70
N ILE A 267 -17.38 8.02 4.92
CA ILE A 267 -16.52 8.26 6.11
C ILE A 267 -16.90 9.54 6.88
N CYS A 268 -17.92 10.27 6.43
CA CYS A 268 -18.34 11.51 7.04
C CYS A 268 -18.82 11.25 8.48
N GLY A 269 -18.29 12.03 9.43
CA GLY A 269 -18.67 11.92 10.85
C GLY A 269 -18.09 10.70 11.59
N MET A 270 -17.22 9.90 10.96
CA MET A 270 -16.59 8.75 11.62
C MET A 270 -15.30 9.16 12.34
N GLU A 271 -15.35 9.20 13.68
CA GLU A 271 -14.26 9.72 14.51
C GLU A 271 -13.03 8.79 14.56
N GLY A 272 -13.23 7.46 14.55
CA GLY A 272 -12.15 6.51 14.79
C GLY A 272 -11.11 6.40 13.66
N LEU A 273 -11.51 6.72 12.42
CA LEU A 273 -10.64 6.67 11.24
C LEU A 273 -9.46 7.63 11.31
N ALA A 274 -9.66 8.82 11.92
CA ALA A 274 -8.62 9.84 12.02
C ALA A 274 -7.38 9.38 12.81
N SER A 275 -7.54 8.37 13.68
CA SER A 275 -6.46 7.82 14.51
C SER A 275 -5.59 6.78 13.79
N ILE A 276 -6.08 6.21 12.69
CA ILE A 276 -5.41 5.09 12.02
C ILE A 276 -4.22 5.60 11.20
N GLY A 277 -3.08 4.94 11.41
CA GLY A 277 -1.88 5.17 10.60
C GLY A 277 -1.23 6.54 10.72
N ARG A 278 -1.55 7.31 11.77
CA ARG A 278 -0.96 8.63 12.07
C ARG A 278 0.20 8.58 13.05
N ASP A 279 0.17 7.65 14.00
CA ASP A 279 1.27 7.43 14.96
C ASP A 279 2.21 6.34 14.44
N ILE A 280 3.35 6.75 13.87
CA ILE A 280 4.29 5.86 13.19
C ILE A 280 5.45 5.52 14.14
N PRO A 281 5.55 4.27 14.65
CA PRO A 281 6.52 3.92 15.68
C PRO A 281 7.98 3.95 15.21
N ASP A 282 8.25 3.53 13.96
CA ASP A 282 9.56 3.57 13.33
C ASP A 282 9.51 4.44 12.07
N PRO A 283 10.33 5.50 11.95
CA PRO A 283 10.38 6.33 10.75
C PRO A 283 10.62 5.57 9.43
N LYS A 284 11.20 4.36 9.49
CA LYS A 284 11.39 3.50 8.31
C LYS A 284 10.08 2.99 7.72
N ASP A 285 9.05 2.88 8.55
CA ASP A 285 7.74 2.35 8.14
C ASP A 285 6.86 3.45 7.54
N LYS A 286 7.32 4.71 7.47
CA LYS A 286 6.53 5.85 6.96
C LYS A 286 5.88 5.59 5.60
N ALA A 287 6.60 4.97 4.68
CA ALA A 287 6.06 4.62 3.37
C ALA A 287 4.95 3.54 3.48
N ASP A 288 5.13 2.55 4.36
CA ASP A 288 4.16 1.47 4.54
C ASP A 288 2.85 1.97 5.15
N TYR A 289 2.94 2.90 6.10
CA TYR A 289 1.77 3.59 6.65
C TYR A 289 1.05 4.47 5.61
N LEU A 290 1.78 5.12 4.72
CA LEU A 290 1.18 5.85 3.61
C LEU A 290 0.39 4.94 2.66
N TYR A 291 0.88 3.71 2.40
CA TYR A 291 0.10 2.73 1.63
C TYR A 291 -1.14 2.22 2.37
N LEU A 292 -1.08 2.07 3.70
CA LEU A 292 -2.27 1.76 4.51
C LEU A 292 -3.32 2.86 4.41
N LEU A 293 -2.89 4.12 4.42
CA LEU A 293 -3.80 5.27 4.30
C LEU A 293 -4.41 5.38 2.89
N LEU A 294 -3.64 5.07 1.84
CA LEU A 294 -4.20 4.93 0.48
C LEU A 294 -5.21 3.78 0.42
N LEU A 295 -4.95 2.67 1.09
CA LEU A 295 -5.91 1.58 1.21
C LEU A 295 -7.21 2.10 1.85
N GLY A 296 -7.14 2.76 3.00
CA GLY A 296 -8.31 3.37 3.64
C GLY A 296 -9.09 4.31 2.72
N ARG A 297 -8.39 5.18 1.98
CA ARG A 297 -9.02 6.08 0.99
C ARG A 297 -9.69 5.29 -0.14
N ALA A 298 -9.05 4.24 -0.67
CA ALA A 298 -9.66 3.39 -1.70
C ALA A 298 -10.89 2.62 -1.19
N LEU A 299 -10.88 2.14 0.06
CA LEU A 299 -12.05 1.50 0.67
C LEU A 299 -13.21 2.49 0.82
N ALA A 300 -12.93 3.71 1.28
CA ALA A 300 -13.92 4.79 1.35
C ALA A 300 -14.48 5.14 -0.03
N MET A 301 -13.62 5.14 -1.05
CA MET A 301 -14.04 5.38 -2.43
C MET A 301 -14.98 4.30 -2.95
N ALA A 302 -14.59 3.04 -2.77
CA ALA A 302 -15.39 1.88 -3.15
C ALA A 302 -16.75 1.86 -2.44
N ALA A 303 -16.78 2.15 -1.13
CA ALA A 303 -18.00 2.20 -0.34
C ALA A 303 -18.92 3.35 -0.78
N THR A 304 -18.39 4.56 -1.00
CA THR A 304 -19.19 5.73 -1.42
C THR A 304 -19.79 5.53 -2.81
N GLN A 305 -19.03 4.92 -3.73
CA GLN A 305 -19.43 4.70 -5.12
C GLN A 305 -20.15 3.36 -5.33
N GLU A 306 -20.37 2.58 -4.25
CA GLU A 306 -21.01 1.26 -4.27
C GLU A 306 -20.39 0.31 -5.31
N MET A 307 -19.06 0.23 -5.37
CA MET A 307 -18.34 -0.57 -6.37
C MET A 307 -17.21 -1.39 -5.77
N HIS A 308 -16.77 -2.41 -6.50
CA HIS A 308 -15.65 -3.25 -6.05
C HIS A 308 -14.33 -2.43 -6.02
N PRO A 309 -13.49 -2.55 -4.97
CA PRO A 309 -12.26 -1.74 -4.84
C PRO A 309 -11.28 -1.88 -6.02
N LEU A 310 -11.19 -3.07 -6.63
CA LEU A 310 -10.33 -3.29 -7.80
C LEU A 310 -10.90 -2.72 -9.10
N ASP A 311 -12.18 -2.34 -9.12
CA ASP A 311 -12.82 -1.71 -10.27
C ASP A 311 -12.73 -0.18 -10.27
N LEU A 312 -12.25 0.43 -9.18
CA LEU A 312 -12.04 1.87 -9.10
C LEU A 312 -11.20 2.36 -10.30
N PRO A 313 -11.58 3.44 -10.99
CA PRO A 313 -10.82 3.99 -12.12
C PRO A 313 -9.34 4.26 -11.77
N GLU A 314 -9.09 4.65 -10.53
CA GLU A 314 -7.77 4.94 -9.98
C GLU A 314 -6.89 3.70 -9.83
N VAL A 315 -7.49 2.51 -9.75
CA VAL A 315 -6.82 1.26 -9.39
C VAL A 315 -6.80 0.25 -10.54
N LYS A 316 -7.89 0.16 -11.29
CA LYS A 316 -8.13 -0.95 -12.22
C LYS A 316 -6.99 -1.14 -13.22
N TYR A 317 -6.48 -0.04 -13.78
CA TYR A 317 -5.52 -0.06 -14.89
C TYR A 317 -4.06 0.21 -14.48
N ILE A 318 -3.77 0.44 -13.20
CA ILE A 318 -2.40 0.63 -12.72
C ILE A 318 -1.66 -0.70 -12.56
N TRP A 319 -0.34 -0.67 -12.69
CA TRP A 319 0.52 -1.85 -12.66
C TRP A 319 0.63 -2.45 -11.25
N GLY A 320 0.44 -3.77 -11.12
CA GLY A 320 0.59 -4.50 -9.85
C GLY A 320 1.91 -5.26 -9.68
N ASP A 321 2.71 -5.37 -10.74
CA ASP A 321 3.93 -6.20 -10.79
C ASP A 321 3.68 -7.65 -10.37
N PHE A 322 2.63 -8.25 -10.93
CA PHE A 322 2.23 -9.61 -10.62
C PHE A 322 3.12 -10.62 -11.32
N CYS A 323 3.51 -11.67 -10.60
CA CYS A 323 4.05 -12.89 -11.17
C CYS A 323 2.93 -13.92 -11.38
N ASP A 324 3.15 -14.84 -12.30
CA ASP A 324 2.28 -16.00 -12.46
C ASP A 324 2.29 -16.85 -11.19
N PHE A 325 1.12 -17.28 -10.76
CA PHE A 325 0.98 -18.18 -9.62
C PHE A 325 1.04 -19.63 -10.10
N ASP A 326 2.07 -20.37 -9.70
CA ASP A 326 2.08 -21.81 -9.89
C ASP A 326 1.17 -22.47 -8.85
N LEU A 327 0.11 -23.11 -9.34
CA LEU A 327 -0.88 -23.83 -8.52
C LEU A 327 -0.32 -25.14 -7.95
N ASP A 328 0.73 -25.68 -8.57
CA ASP A 328 1.40 -26.93 -8.17
C ASP A 328 2.86 -26.65 -7.76
N PRO A 329 3.10 -25.95 -6.63
CA PRO A 329 4.47 -25.68 -6.21
C PRO A 329 5.20 -27.00 -5.94
N GLU A 330 6.35 -27.19 -6.59
CA GLU A 330 7.34 -28.19 -6.15
C GLU A 330 7.59 -28.00 -4.63
N PRO A 331 7.74 -29.08 -3.85
CA PRO A 331 7.90 -28.98 -2.41
C PRO A 331 9.11 -28.10 -2.06
N GLU A 332 8.85 -26.87 -1.60
CA GLU A 332 9.90 -25.93 -1.20
C GLU A 332 10.80 -26.58 -0.15
N GLU A 333 12.09 -26.74 -0.47
CA GLU A 333 13.08 -27.10 0.54
C GLU A 333 13.18 -25.97 1.56
N ALA A 334 13.13 -26.31 2.85
CA ALA A 334 13.17 -25.33 3.94
C ALA A 334 14.45 -24.49 3.87
N GLY A 335 14.35 -23.26 3.35
CA GLY A 335 15.44 -22.30 3.28
C GLY A 335 15.70 -21.69 1.90
N GLU A 336 15.02 -22.13 0.83
CA GLU A 336 15.11 -21.45 -0.46
C GLU A 336 14.44 -20.08 -0.43
N LYS A 337 15.10 -19.10 -1.06
CA LYS A 337 14.49 -17.78 -1.27
C LYS A 337 13.46 -17.93 -2.38
N ASP A 338 12.19 -17.87 -1.99
CA ASP A 338 11.12 -17.57 -2.94
C ASP A 338 11.34 -16.16 -3.51
N ASP A 339 11.85 -16.09 -4.73
CA ASP A 339 12.13 -14.84 -5.45
C ASP A 339 10.83 -14.12 -5.88
N SER A 340 9.67 -14.79 -5.82
CA SER A 340 8.35 -14.18 -6.08
C SER A 340 7.77 -13.44 -4.87
N ALA A 341 8.31 -13.68 -3.67
CA ALA A 341 7.88 -13.07 -2.42
C ALA A 341 8.48 -11.67 -2.23
N THR A 342 7.99 -10.70 -3.01
CA THR A 342 8.51 -9.32 -3.07
C THR A 342 7.61 -8.28 -2.42
N LEU A 343 6.39 -8.64 -1.99
CA LEU A 343 5.47 -7.71 -1.33
C LEU A 343 5.76 -7.66 0.16
N PRO A 344 6.14 -6.52 0.75
CA PRO A 344 6.32 -6.42 2.20
C PRO A 344 5.00 -6.72 2.91
N PHE A 345 5.08 -7.57 3.94
CA PHE A 345 3.93 -8.05 4.68
C PHE A 345 4.21 -7.94 6.19
N SER A 346 3.26 -7.41 6.94
CA SER A 346 3.25 -7.51 8.40
C SER A 346 1.86 -7.83 8.89
N PHE A 347 1.75 -8.57 9.98
CA PHE A 347 0.44 -8.88 10.56
C PHE A 347 -0.32 -7.60 10.93
N HIS A 348 0.41 -6.59 11.44
CA HIS A 348 -0.18 -5.32 11.81
C HIS A 348 -0.73 -4.53 10.62
N LEU A 349 0.08 -4.25 9.58
CA LEU A 349 -0.33 -3.37 8.48
C LEU A 349 -1.13 -4.07 7.39
N THR A 350 -0.98 -5.39 7.24
CA THR A 350 -1.65 -6.14 6.18
C THR A 350 -2.93 -6.83 6.63
N ILE A 351 -3.11 -7.07 7.94
CA ILE A 351 -4.31 -7.73 8.48
C ILE A 351 -5.02 -6.84 9.52
N LEU A 352 -4.36 -6.47 10.61
CA LEU A 352 -5.03 -5.80 11.72
C LEU A 352 -5.54 -4.40 11.37
N GLN A 353 -4.70 -3.54 10.78
CA GLN A 353 -5.10 -2.18 10.44
C GLN A 353 -6.16 -2.13 9.33
N PRO A 354 -6.11 -2.95 8.26
CA PRO A 354 -7.18 -2.99 7.27
C PRO A 354 -8.51 -3.49 7.83
N ILE A 355 -8.52 -4.48 8.72
CA ILE A 355 -9.74 -4.91 9.42
C ILE A 355 -10.30 -3.74 10.24
N ARG A 356 -9.43 -3.07 11.01
CA ARG A 356 -9.82 -1.90 11.78
C ARG A 356 -10.39 -0.77 10.91
N LEU A 357 -9.82 -0.54 9.72
CA LEU A 357 -10.37 0.45 8.77
C LEU A 357 -11.82 0.11 8.39
N LEU A 358 -12.12 -1.16 8.10
CA LEU A 358 -13.48 -1.60 7.77
C LEU A 358 -14.42 -1.42 8.96
N GLU A 359 -14.00 -1.84 10.16
CA GLU A 359 -14.81 -1.72 11.38
C GLU A 359 -15.13 -0.26 11.72
N GLU A 360 -14.14 0.63 11.65
CA GLU A 360 -14.32 2.07 11.92
C GLU A 360 -15.10 2.78 10.79
N MET A 361 -15.23 2.13 9.62
CA MET A 361 -16.15 2.52 8.55
C MET A 361 -17.59 1.99 8.78
N GLY A 362 -17.85 1.28 9.88
CA GLY A 362 -19.13 0.63 10.14
C GLY A 362 -19.38 -0.60 9.26
N LEU A 363 -18.33 -1.18 8.66
CA LEU A 363 -18.42 -2.36 7.81
C LEU A 363 -17.99 -3.61 8.61
N ASP A 364 -18.86 -4.63 8.66
CA ASP A 364 -18.47 -5.93 9.20
C ASP A 364 -17.47 -6.61 8.24
N PRO A 365 -16.21 -6.83 8.65
CA PRO A 365 -15.16 -7.38 7.80
C PRO A 365 -15.46 -8.82 7.34
N TYR A 366 -16.31 -9.57 8.06
CA TYR A 366 -16.69 -10.94 7.73
C TYR A 366 -17.92 -11.00 6.83
N ALA A 367 -18.90 -10.13 7.04
CA ALA A 367 -20.06 -10.02 6.14
C ALA A 367 -19.68 -9.44 4.76
N THR A 368 -18.65 -8.60 4.71
CA THR A 368 -18.21 -7.92 3.48
C THR A 368 -17.01 -8.59 2.80
N LEU A 369 -16.64 -9.81 3.21
CA LEU A 369 -15.56 -10.60 2.59
C LEU A 369 -15.62 -10.65 1.06
N PRO A 370 -16.77 -10.84 0.39
CA PRO A 370 -16.80 -10.86 -1.08
C PRO A 370 -16.27 -9.59 -1.75
N THR A 371 -16.24 -8.46 -1.03
CA THR A 371 -15.83 -7.14 -1.54
C THR A 371 -14.50 -6.67 -0.94
N TYR A 372 -14.15 -7.11 0.27
CA TYR A 372 -12.97 -6.65 1.01
C TYR A 372 -12.09 -7.78 1.58
N ASP A 373 -12.10 -8.95 0.95
CA ASP A 373 -11.22 -10.07 1.31
C ASP A 373 -9.73 -9.65 1.32
N THR A 374 -8.93 -10.33 2.13
CA THR A 374 -7.49 -10.09 2.28
C THR A 374 -6.76 -10.14 0.93
N TRP A 375 -7.16 -11.00 -0.01
CA TRP A 375 -6.53 -11.04 -1.33
C TRP A 375 -6.77 -9.75 -2.14
N ILE A 376 -7.94 -9.12 -1.99
CA ILE A 376 -8.29 -7.83 -2.62
C ILE A 376 -7.39 -6.73 -2.05
N LEU A 377 -7.30 -6.66 -0.72
CA LEU A 377 -6.46 -5.69 -0.01
C LEU A 377 -4.98 -5.86 -0.38
N ASN A 378 -4.52 -7.10 -0.51
CA ASN A 378 -3.15 -7.42 -0.92
C ASN A 378 -2.87 -7.03 -2.38
N THR A 379 -3.85 -7.19 -3.28
CA THR A 379 -3.79 -6.71 -4.67
C THR A 379 -3.70 -5.18 -4.74
N LEU A 380 -4.47 -4.47 -3.91
CA LEU A 380 -4.38 -3.00 -3.78
C LEU A 380 -2.99 -2.57 -3.31
N TYR A 381 -2.45 -3.19 -2.26
CA TYR A 381 -1.10 -2.92 -1.78
C TYR A 381 -0.03 -3.17 -2.86
N ALA A 382 -0.15 -4.24 -3.63
CA ALA A 382 0.77 -4.52 -4.73
C ALA A 382 0.75 -3.39 -5.76
N LYS A 383 -0.45 -2.96 -6.19
CA LYS A 383 -0.65 -1.85 -7.12
C LYS A 383 -0.10 -0.53 -6.60
N PHE A 384 -0.43 -0.13 -5.37
CA PHE A 384 0.02 1.15 -4.79
C PHE A 384 1.54 1.23 -4.67
N ARG A 385 2.20 0.17 -4.19
CA ARG A 385 3.66 0.16 -4.04
C ARG A 385 4.42 0.29 -5.35
N GLY A 386 3.81 -0.11 -6.47
CA GLY A 386 4.43 -0.02 -7.79
C GLY A 386 4.21 1.31 -8.50
N THR A 387 3.19 2.09 -8.12
CA THR A 387 2.68 3.18 -8.96
C THR A 387 2.31 4.47 -8.23
N ALA A 388 2.14 4.44 -6.90
CA ALA A 388 1.81 5.64 -6.15
C ALA A 388 2.95 6.66 -6.23
N SER A 389 2.61 7.90 -6.57
CA SER A 389 3.52 9.04 -6.49
C SER A 389 3.69 9.46 -5.03
N GLY A 390 4.90 9.85 -4.62
CA GLY A 390 5.20 10.30 -3.27
C GLY A 390 5.86 11.67 -3.23
N ARG A 391 5.50 12.49 -2.24
CA ARG A 391 6.21 13.73 -1.89
C ARG A 391 6.99 13.52 -0.60
N LEU A 392 8.26 13.91 -0.62
CA LEU A 392 9.10 13.93 0.56
C LEU A 392 8.87 15.21 1.37
N SER A 393 8.94 15.08 2.69
CA SER A 393 8.92 16.17 3.63
C SER A 393 10.16 17.05 3.47
N THR A 394 9.97 18.36 3.42
CA THR A 394 11.07 19.33 3.39
C THR A 394 11.77 19.47 4.75
N TRP A 395 11.23 18.87 5.81
CA TRP A 395 11.77 18.98 7.16
C TRP A 395 12.75 17.84 7.50
N ASP A 396 12.36 16.60 7.24
CA ASP A 396 13.13 15.39 7.60
C ASP A 396 13.50 14.51 6.39
N GLY A 397 13.06 14.88 5.18
CA GLY A 397 13.32 14.12 3.95
C GLY A 397 12.57 12.79 3.85
N GLY A 398 11.70 12.47 4.82
CA GLY A 398 10.92 11.24 4.83
C GLY A 398 9.67 11.34 3.94
N PRO A 399 9.06 10.21 3.52
CA PRO A 399 7.77 10.21 2.85
C PRO A 399 6.68 10.83 3.73
N GLU A 400 5.93 11.78 3.16
CA GLU A 400 4.90 12.54 3.88
C GLU A 400 3.52 12.40 3.24
N LEU A 401 3.50 12.35 1.91
CA LEU A 401 2.27 12.39 1.12
C LEU A 401 2.40 11.44 -0.04
N CYS A 402 1.36 10.68 -0.34
CA CYS A 402 1.28 9.88 -1.55
C CYS A 402 -0.11 9.95 -2.20
N ALA A 403 -0.15 9.64 -3.48
CA ALA A 403 -1.36 9.61 -4.27
C ALA A 403 -1.21 8.65 -5.43
N VAL A 404 -2.34 8.22 -5.98
CA VAL A 404 -2.38 7.40 -7.18
C VAL A 404 -2.80 8.27 -8.36
N HIS A 405 -1.93 8.33 -9.37
CA HIS A 405 -2.16 9.08 -10.62
C HIS A 405 -2.09 8.08 -11.79
N PRO A 406 -3.22 7.48 -12.18
CA PRO A 406 -3.26 6.35 -13.10
C PRO A 406 -2.62 6.61 -14.46
N LEU A 407 -2.68 7.84 -14.96
CA LEU A 407 -2.19 8.19 -16.29
C LEU A 407 -0.73 8.65 -16.25
N TRP A 408 -0.33 9.38 -15.20
CA TRP A 408 1.05 9.76 -14.93
C TRP A 408 1.95 8.53 -14.80
N CYS A 409 1.50 7.47 -14.11
CA CYS A 409 2.30 6.26 -13.90
C CYS A 409 2.51 5.40 -15.17
N LEU A 410 1.93 5.79 -16.31
CA LEU A 410 2.17 5.14 -17.60
C LEU A 410 3.47 5.59 -18.27
N ALA A 411 4.06 6.71 -17.84
CA ALA A 411 5.35 7.16 -18.37
C ALA A 411 6.50 6.37 -17.75
N ASN A 412 7.16 5.53 -18.55
CA ASN A 412 8.19 4.61 -18.08
C ASN A 412 9.44 5.31 -17.53
N HIS A 413 10.21 4.58 -16.71
CA HIS A 413 11.44 5.06 -16.12
C HIS A 413 12.59 5.16 -17.14
N SER A 414 13.37 6.25 -17.05
CA SER A 414 14.68 6.37 -17.67
C SER A 414 15.64 7.10 -16.73
N CYS A 415 16.88 6.63 -16.64
CA CYS A 415 17.95 7.36 -15.95
C CYS A 415 18.22 8.73 -16.61
N ASP A 416 17.91 8.88 -17.91
CA ASP A 416 17.93 10.16 -18.63
C ASP A 416 16.50 10.53 -19.06
N PRO A 417 15.67 11.05 -18.13
CA PRO A 417 14.25 11.27 -18.40
C PRO A 417 14.04 12.44 -19.36
N ASN A 418 13.04 12.33 -20.24
CA ASN A 418 12.68 13.43 -21.14
C ASN A 418 11.73 14.47 -20.52
N VAL A 419 11.13 14.14 -19.39
CA VAL A 419 10.28 15.02 -18.59
C VAL A 419 10.80 15.21 -17.17
N ARG A 420 10.24 16.20 -16.49
CA ARG A 420 10.25 16.31 -15.03
C ARG A 420 8.82 16.41 -14.54
N TRP A 421 8.60 16.09 -13.28
CA TRP A 421 7.30 16.23 -12.65
C TRP A 421 7.36 17.10 -11.40
N GLU A 422 6.25 17.76 -11.14
CA GLU A 422 6.01 18.59 -9.95
C GLU A 422 4.62 18.25 -9.44
N TRP A 423 4.45 18.26 -8.11
CA TRP A 423 3.16 18.00 -7.47
C TRP A 423 2.82 19.11 -6.47
N GLY A 424 1.76 19.85 -6.78
CA GLY A 424 1.27 20.98 -5.98
C GLY A 424 -0.26 21.07 -5.99
N GLY A 425 -0.93 19.91 -5.91
CA GLY A 425 -2.39 19.77 -6.03
C GLY A 425 -2.83 18.97 -7.25
N GLU A 426 -2.16 19.21 -8.37
CA GLU A 426 -2.14 18.34 -9.54
C GLU A 426 -0.70 17.88 -9.78
N ILE A 427 -0.54 16.67 -10.32
CA ILE A 427 0.75 16.22 -10.83
C ILE A 427 0.89 16.68 -12.28
N THR A 428 2.08 17.19 -12.62
CA THR A 428 2.33 17.70 -13.97
C THR A 428 3.55 17.03 -14.59
N PHE A 429 3.53 16.81 -15.92
CA PHE A 429 4.76 16.58 -16.67
C PHE A 429 5.14 17.82 -17.46
N ARG A 430 6.39 18.23 -17.33
CA ARG A 430 6.99 19.27 -18.14
C ARG A 430 8.18 18.72 -18.92
N ALA A 431 8.19 18.96 -20.23
CA ALA A 431 9.31 18.59 -21.08
C ALA A 431 10.57 19.35 -20.64
N ARG A 432 11.68 18.64 -20.44
CA ARG A 432 12.94 19.26 -20.00
C ARG A 432 13.56 20.12 -21.10
N GLY A 433 14.11 21.28 -20.71
CA GLY A 433 14.98 22.09 -21.55
C GLY A 433 16.42 21.55 -21.61
N VAL A 434 17.28 22.17 -22.44
CA VAL A 434 18.70 21.78 -22.61
C VAL A 434 19.43 21.65 -21.27
N GLU A 435 19.25 22.66 -20.42
CA GLU A 435 20.02 22.85 -19.21
C GLU A 435 19.67 21.81 -18.13
N GLU A 436 18.54 21.12 -18.30
CA GLU A 436 17.99 20.17 -17.33
C GLU A 436 18.17 18.70 -17.77
N ARG A 437 18.75 18.43 -18.94
CA ARG A 437 19.05 17.06 -19.40
C ARG A 437 20.35 16.54 -18.79
N ALA A 438 20.40 15.27 -18.44
CA ALA A 438 21.58 14.69 -17.79
C ALA A 438 22.75 14.59 -18.79
N VAL A 439 23.89 15.20 -18.46
CA VAL A 439 25.13 15.05 -19.24
C VAL A 439 25.88 13.83 -18.71
N TRP A 440 25.62 12.67 -19.31
CA TRP A 440 26.28 11.43 -18.91
C TRP A 440 27.74 11.39 -19.37
N ARG A 441 28.66 11.31 -18.40
CA ARG A 441 30.09 11.11 -18.61
C ARG A 441 30.45 9.65 -18.41
N ARG A 442 30.72 8.93 -19.49
CA ARG A 442 31.21 7.54 -19.41
C ARG A 442 32.73 7.54 -19.55
N LYS A 443 33.44 6.94 -18.59
CA LYS A 443 34.86 6.58 -18.80
C LYS A 443 34.92 5.35 -19.70
N GLY A 444 35.42 5.53 -20.91
CA GLY A 444 35.73 4.43 -21.82
C GLY A 444 36.87 3.56 -21.28
N ALA A 445 37.01 2.35 -21.81
CA ALA A 445 38.05 1.38 -21.44
C ALA A 445 39.49 1.91 -21.59
N ASN A 446 39.66 3.01 -22.34
CA ASN A 446 40.93 3.64 -22.66
C ASN A 446 41.25 4.83 -21.73
N GLY A 447 40.44 5.08 -20.70
CA GLY A 447 40.56 6.23 -19.81
C GLY A 447 40.06 7.56 -20.39
N GLN A 448 39.54 7.57 -21.62
CA GLN A 448 38.88 8.73 -22.22
C GLN A 448 37.46 8.88 -21.67
N VAL A 449 37.10 10.10 -21.27
CA VAL A 449 35.73 10.45 -20.89
C VAL A 449 34.96 10.75 -22.18
N GLU A 450 34.02 9.88 -22.53
CA GLU A 450 33.04 10.15 -23.58
C GLU A 450 31.84 10.85 -22.93
N GLU A 451 31.62 12.11 -23.32
CA GLU A 451 30.38 12.84 -23.00
C GLU A 451 29.32 12.45 -24.02
N ARG A 452 28.25 11.78 -23.57
CA ARG A 452 27.05 11.63 -24.41
C ARG A 452 26.43 13.02 -24.52
N LYS A 453 26.38 13.57 -25.73
CA LYS A 453 25.71 14.86 -25.97
C LYS A 453 24.26 14.75 -25.47
N ALA A 454 23.80 15.77 -24.76
CA ALA A 454 22.40 15.91 -24.40
C ALA A 454 21.53 15.67 -25.64
N GLU A 455 20.53 14.81 -25.50
CA GLU A 455 19.53 14.59 -26.56
C GLU A 455 18.82 15.92 -26.88
N LYS A 456 18.23 15.99 -28.09
CA LYS A 456 17.66 17.24 -28.61
C LYS A 456 16.57 17.76 -27.66
N GLU A 457 16.44 19.08 -27.61
CA GLU A 457 15.42 19.77 -26.81
C GLU A 457 14.00 19.36 -27.20
N GLY A 458 13.09 19.36 -26.22
CA GLY A 458 11.68 19.00 -26.43
C GLY A 458 11.50 17.49 -26.54
N ILE A 459 10.36 17.08 -27.10
CA ILE A 459 10.01 15.69 -27.39
C ILE A 459 9.37 15.65 -28.78
N ARG A 460 9.84 14.77 -29.66
CA ARG A 460 9.33 14.67 -31.03
C ARG A 460 8.10 13.77 -31.09
N MET A 461 7.28 13.98 -32.10
CA MET A 461 6.23 13.03 -32.47
C MET A 461 6.78 11.60 -32.55
N GLY A 462 6.12 10.68 -31.85
CA GLY A 462 6.46 9.27 -31.79
C GLY A 462 7.50 8.89 -30.75
N GLU A 463 8.12 9.85 -30.06
CA GLU A 463 9.03 9.56 -28.94
C GLU A 463 8.23 9.19 -27.67
N GLU A 464 8.78 8.27 -26.89
CA GLU A 464 8.22 7.86 -25.59
C GLU A 464 8.45 8.96 -24.56
N ILE A 465 7.47 9.23 -23.71
CA ILE A 465 7.59 10.10 -22.54
C ILE A 465 8.22 9.27 -21.41
N LEU A 466 9.45 9.64 -21.05
CA LEU A 466 10.28 8.94 -20.09
C LEU A 466 10.44 9.78 -18.84
N ASN A 467 9.94 9.25 -17.73
CA ASN A 467 10.01 9.86 -16.41
C ASN A 467 11.18 9.29 -15.59
N HIS A 468 11.46 9.87 -14.43
CA HIS A 468 12.39 9.32 -13.44
C HIS A 468 11.65 9.15 -12.10
N TYR A 469 11.79 7.96 -11.51
CA TYR A 469 10.99 7.52 -10.35
C TYR A 469 11.70 7.78 -9.02
N CYS A 470 12.99 8.14 -9.07
CA CYS A 470 13.82 8.47 -7.91
C CYS A 470 14.27 9.94 -7.98
N ASP A 471 14.99 10.43 -6.98
CA ASP A 471 15.73 11.70 -7.14
C ASP A 471 16.91 11.48 -8.10
N VAL A 472 17.10 12.36 -9.09
CA VAL A 472 18.22 12.31 -10.04
C VAL A 472 19.55 12.75 -9.42
N ASP A 473 19.50 13.44 -8.27
CA ASP A 473 20.69 13.92 -7.56
C ASP A 473 21.28 12.89 -6.58
N LEU A 474 20.73 11.66 -6.54
CA LEU A 474 21.31 10.51 -5.84
C LEU A 474 22.44 9.89 -6.67
N SER A 475 23.58 10.60 -6.81
CA SER A 475 24.83 10.07 -7.36
C SER A 475 26.01 10.26 -6.41
#